data_AF-A0A3A9BMC5-F1
#
_entry.id   AF-A0A3A9BMC5-F1
#
_cell.length_a   1.000
_cell.length_b   1.000
_cell.length_c   1.000
_cell.angle_alpha   90.00
_cell.angle_beta   90.00
_cell.angle_gamma   90.00
#
_symmetry.space_group_name_H-M   'P 1'
#
loop_
_entity.id
_entity.type
_entity.pdbx_description
1 polymer ?
#
loop_
_entity_poly.entity_id
_entity_poly.type
_entity_poly.pdbx_seq_one_letter_code
_entity_poly.pdbx_strand_id
1 'polypeptide(L)' 'MNTEELLYWAKTGDLKAMEELFLQYRPLLISRSMVGGRFCEDLYQELSITFLGCIQGFCLEKAMKSGKKQQ' A
#
# COMPACT_ATOMS: atom_id res chain seq x y z
N MET A 1 5.09 -13.57 -5.73
CA MET A 1 4.10 -13.62 -4.65
C MET A 1 2.86 -12.90 -5.12
N ASN A 2 1.68 -13.42 -4.82
CA ASN A 2 0.44 -12.67 -5.06
C ASN A 2 0.30 -11.53 -4.01
N THR A 3 -0.65 -10.62 -4.20
CA THR A 3 -0.82 -9.46 -3.32
C THR A 3 -1.14 -9.87 -1.87
N GLU A 4 -1.86 -10.97 -1.66
CA GLU A 4 -2.22 -11.45 -0.31
C GLU A 4 -0.99 -11.96 0.45
N GLU A 5 -0.12 -12.72 -0.21
CA GLU A 5 1.16 -13.19 0.33
C GLU A 5 2.09 -12.02 0.64
N LEU A 6 2.20 -11.05 -0.27
CA LEU A 6 3.01 -9.85 -0.04
C LEU A 6 2.52 -9.07 1.17
N LEU A 7 1.20 -8.90 1.31
CA LEU A 7 0.63 -8.19 2.42
C LEU A 7 0.84 -8.95 3.75
N TYR A 8 0.75 -10.29 3.73
CA TYR A 8 1.07 -11.10 4.91
C TYR A 8 2.51 -10.87 5.39
N TRP A 9 3.50 -11.01 4.49
CA TRP A 9 4.92 -10.86 4.84
C TRP A 9 5.29 -9.41 5.18
N ALA A 10 4.74 -8.43 4.45
CA ALA A 10 4.99 -7.03 4.73
C ALA A 10 4.52 -6.64 6.14
N LYS A 11 3.43 -7.27 6.63
CA LYS A 11 2.94 -7.06 8.00
C LYS A 11 3.82 -7.69 9.08
N THR A 12 4.57 -8.74 8.77
CA THR A 12 5.55 -9.31 9.72
C THR A 12 6.83 -8.50 9.79
N GLY A 13 6.94 -7.39 9.05
CA GLY A 13 8.14 -6.55 8.96
C GLY A 13 9.14 -7.02 7.90
N ASP A 14 8.75 -7.89 6.97
CA ASP A 14 9.62 -8.28 5.86
C ASP A 14 9.82 -7.09 4.91
N LEU A 15 11.05 -6.56 4.90
CA LEU A 15 11.40 -5.38 4.11
C LEU A 15 11.28 -5.61 2.61
N LYS A 16 11.56 -6.81 2.11
CA LYS A 16 11.45 -7.11 0.67
C LYS A 16 9.99 -7.14 0.24
N ALA A 17 9.12 -7.75 1.07
CA ALA A 17 7.69 -7.75 0.80
C ALA A 17 7.09 -6.34 0.88
N MET A 18 7.55 -5.52 1.84
CA MET A 18 7.17 -4.10 1.93
C MET A 18 7.60 -3.31 0.70
N GLU A 19 8.84 -3.47 0.24
CA GLU A 19 9.38 -2.80 -0.94
C GLU A 19 8.64 -3.21 -2.20
N GLU A 20 8.43 -4.51 -2.42
CA GLU A 20 7.69 -5.03 -3.58
C GLU A 20 6.26 -4.46 -3.63
N LEU A 21 5.57 -4.44 -2.49
CA LEU A 21 4.23 -3.86 -2.39
C LEU A 21 4.24 -2.34 -2.64
N PHE A 22 5.25 -1.63 -2.12
CA PHE A 22 5.43 -0.21 -2.38
C PHE A 22 5.65 0.07 -3.87
N LEU A 23 6.50 -0.70 -4.54
CA LEU A 23 6.79 -0.55 -5.97
C LEU A 23 5.54 -0.78 -6.84
N GLN A 24 4.66 -1.72 -6.45
CA GLN A 24 3.38 -1.93 -7.14
C GLN A 24 2.45 -0.70 -7.05
N TYR A 25 2.40 -0.04 -5.89
CA TYR A 25 1.55 1.15 -5.68
C TYR A 25 2.23 2.47 -6.06
N ARG A 26 3.53 2.47 -6.34
CA ARG A 26 4.31 3.66 -6.69
C ARG A 26 3.68 4.50 -7.82
N PRO A 27 3.18 3.94 -8.94
CA PRO A 27 2.53 4.75 -9.98
C PRO A 27 1.32 5.53 -9.46
N LEU A 28 0.53 4.94 -8.56
CA LEU A 28 -0.62 5.60 -7.93
C LEU A 28 -0.15 6.72 -7.01
N LEU A 29 0.87 6.48 -6.17
CA LEU A 29 1.43 7.49 -5.28
C LEU A 29 1.93 8.71 -6.07
N ILE A 30 2.66 8.48 -7.17
CA ILE A 30 3.12 9.56 -8.07
C ILE A 30 1.93 10.30 -8.66
N SER A 31 0.92 9.60 -9.20
CA SER A 31 -0.27 10.20 -9.79
C SER A 31 -1.03 11.09 -8.80
N ARG A 32 -1.14 10.66 -7.53
CA ARG A 32 -1.80 11.42 -6.46
C ARG A 32 -0.97 12.56 -5.90
N SER A 33 0.33 12.57 -6.20
CA SER A 33 1.26 13.64 -5.81
C SER A 33 1.33 14.78 -6.82
N MET A 34 0.50 14.73 -7.88
CA MET A 34 0.42 15.79 -8.88
C MET A 34 -0.53 16.90 -8.42
N VAL A 35 0.01 18.09 -8.14
CA VAL A 35 -0.74 19.29 -7.74
C VAL A 35 -0.62 20.33 -8.84
N GLY A 36 -1.74 20.73 -9.45
CA GLY A 36 -1.73 21.69 -10.56
C GLY A 36 -0.88 21.27 -11.75
N GLY A 37 -0.76 19.96 -12.01
CA GLY A 37 0.07 19.42 -13.10
C GLY A 37 1.57 19.35 -12.81
N ARG A 38 2.01 19.67 -11.58
CA ARG A 38 3.40 19.52 -11.14
C ARG A 38 3.51 18.44 -10.07
N PHE A 39 4.61 17.71 -10.09
CA PHE A 39 4.94 16.76 -9.05
C PHE A 39 5.30 17.50 -7.76
N CYS A 40 4.63 17.16 -6.66
CA CYS A 40 4.92 17.68 -5.33
C CYS A 40 5.65 16.60 -4.52
N GLU A 41 6.94 16.83 -4.28
CA GLU A 41 7.81 15.90 -3.54
C GLU A 41 7.32 15.68 -2.11
N ASP A 42 6.92 16.74 -1.42
CA ASP A 42 6.43 16.66 -0.04
C ASP A 42 5.15 15.81 0.05
N LEU A 43 4.22 15.99 -0.90
CA LEU A 43 3.00 15.18 -0.96
C LEU A 43 3.33 13.72 -1.27
N TYR A 44 4.30 13.46 -2.14
CA TYR A 44 4.75 12.10 -2.41
C TYR A 44 5.36 11.43 -1.19
N GLN A 45 6.18 12.16 -0.43
CA GLN A 45 6.78 11.65 0.82
C GLN A 45 5.69 11.36 1.86
N GLU A 46 4.74 12.28 2.07
CA GLU A 46 3.63 12.11 3.01
C GLU A 46 2.75 10.90 2.63
N LEU A 47 2.40 10.77 1.36
CA LEU A 47 1.64 9.62 0.85
C LEU A 47 2.41 8.31 0.98
N SER A 48 3.74 8.34 0.79
CA SER A 48 4.60 7.17 0.94
C SER A 48 4.65 6.70 2.39
N ILE A 49 4.86 7.62 3.34
CA ILE A 49 4.85 7.33 4.79
C ILE A 49 3.47 6.79 5.20
N THR A 50 2.39 7.46 4.76
CA THR A 50 1.02 7.04 5.03
C THR A 50 0.76 5.63 4.52
N PHE A 51 1.19 5.31 3.29
CA PHE A 51 1.03 3.99 2.70
C PHE A 51 1.71 2.89 3.53
N LEU A 52 2.96 3.13 3.97
CA LEU A 52 3.67 2.19 4.83
C LEU A 52 2.95 1.98 6.17
N GLY A 53 2.40 3.05 6.76
CA GLY A 53 1.56 2.96 7.95
C GLY A 53 0.27 2.15 7.70
N CYS A 54 -0.36 2.32 6.54
CA CYS A 54 -1.54 1.55 6.16
C CYS A 54 -1.24 0.05 6.04
N ILE A 55 -0.08 -0.36 5.51
CA ILE A 55 0.31 -1.79 5.47
C ILE A 55 0.27 -2.39 6.89
N GLN A 56 0.85 -1.70 7.87
CA GLN A 56 0.89 -2.14 9.26
C GLN A 56 -0.50 -2.11 9.93
N GLY A 57 -1.33 -1.12 9.61
CA GLY A 57 -2.69 -0.98 10.16
C GLY A 57 -3.75 -1.87 9.49
N PHE A 58 -3.52 -2.36 8.27
CA PHE A 58 -4.52 -3.07 7.50
C PHE A 58 -4.81 -4.48 8.03
N CYS A 59 -6.06 -4.81 8.33
CA CYS A 59 -6.44 -6.12 8.85
C CYS A 59 -6.94 -7.05 7.74
N LEU A 60 -6.09 -7.95 7.27
CA LEU A 60 -6.40 -8.95 6.23
C LEU A 60 -7.65 -9.78 6.56
N GLU A 61 -7.77 -10.27 7.80
CA GLU A 61 -8.92 -11.10 8.18
C GLU A 61 -10.26 -10.38 8.04
N LYS A 62 -10.30 -9.09 8.38
CA LYS A 62 -11.53 -8.28 8.23
C LYS A 62 -11.86 -8.09 6.76
N ALA A 63 -10.87 -7.84 5.92
CA ALA A 63 -11.04 -7.64 4.48
C ALA A 63 -11.54 -8.91 3.76
N MET A 64 -11.00 -10.09 4.11
CA MET A 64 -11.44 -11.36 3.53
C MET A 64 -12.86 -11.76 3.96
N LYS A 65 -13.27 -11.42 5.20
CA LYS A 65 -14.65 -11.66 5.69
C LYS A 65 -15.68 -10.79 4.94
N SER A 66 -15.33 -9.59 4.50
CA SER A 66 -16.21 -8.74 3.68
C SER A 66 -16.40 -9.25 2.24
N GLY A 67 -15.40 -9.95 1.66
CA GLY A 67 -15.49 -10.50 0.31
C GLY A 67 -16.39 -11.75 0.18
N LYS A 68 -16.61 -12.49 1.28
CA LYS A 68 -17.45 -13.71 1.30
C LYS A 68 -18.94 -13.47 1.51
N LYS A 69 -19.41 -12.22 1.59
CA LYS A 69 -20.85 -11.89 1.70
C LYS A 69 -21.58 -11.76 0.35
N GLN A 70 -20.94 -12.10 -0.77
CA GLN A 70 -21.54 -12.01 -2.11
C GLN A 70 -21.72 -13.37 -2.81
N GLN A 71 -21.77 -14.48 -2.07
CA GLN A 71 -22.16 -15.79 -2.62
C GLN A 71 -23.26 -16.44 -1.79
#